data_AF-A0A848ZMJ4-F1
#
_entry.id   AF-A0A848ZMJ4-F1
#
_cell.length_a   1.000
_cell.length_b   1.000
_cell.length_c   1.000
_cell.angle_alpha   90.00
_cell.angle_beta   90.00
_cell.angle_gamma   90.00
#
_symmetry.space_group_name_H-M   'P 1'
#
loop_
_entity.id
_entity.type
_entity.pdbx_description
1 polymer ?
#
loop_
_entity_poly.entity_id
_entity_poly.type
_entity_poly.pdbx_seq_one_letter_code
_entity_poly.pdbx_strand_id
1 'polypeptide(L)'
;MDIYPNFTVFFQIANFLLLLLILNFTVYRPIRRILGQRGDEFLSFQGMIEDFQNRSEKDTKTLEENMASARSEGFKEKENLKNAGLEEEKVTLQGAVSSADEKIGKAKGEIDRDAAQARQSLEEEVKVFSKELAEKLLGRSI
;
A
#
# COMPACT_ATOMS: atom_id res chain seq x y z
N MET A 1 -59.00 64.96 -60.52
CA MET A 1 -58.23 63.84 -59.93
C MET A 1 -56.91 64.44 -59.48
N ASP A 2 -56.86 64.94 -58.25
CA ASP A 2 -55.63 65.56 -57.72
C ASP A 2 -54.70 64.47 -57.20
N ILE A 3 -53.74 64.11 -58.06
CA ILE A 3 -52.67 63.14 -57.82
C ILE A 3 -51.40 63.89 -57.39
N TYR A 4 -51.54 64.82 -56.45
CA TYR A 4 -50.38 65.41 -55.77
C TYR A 4 -50.20 64.74 -54.40
N PRO A 5 -49.00 64.22 -54.09
CA PRO A 5 -48.71 63.72 -52.75
C PRO A 5 -48.79 64.90 -51.78
N ASN A 6 -49.86 64.94 -51.00
CA ASN A 6 -50.03 65.90 -49.92
C ASN A 6 -48.96 65.64 -48.83
N PHE A 7 -48.60 66.70 -48.09
CA PHE A 7 -47.65 66.65 -46.97
C PHE A 7 -47.98 65.57 -45.92
N THR A 8 -49.23 65.15 -45.85
CA THR A 8 -49.72 64.02 -45.03
C THR A 8 -49.03 62.69 -45.34
N VAL A 9 -48.66 62.41 -46.59
CA VAL A 9 -47.95 61.16 -46.95
C VAL A 9 -46.55 61.13 -46.33
N PHE A 10 -45.84 62.25 -46.35
CA PHE A 10 -44.53 62.36 -45.69
C PHE A 10 -44.66 62.16 -44.17
N PHE A 11 -45.71 62.73 -43.56
CA PHE A 11 -45.97 62.54 -42.13
C PHE A 11 -46.32 61.08 -41.80
N GLN A 12 -47.06 60.40 -42.66
CA GLN A 12 -47.40 58.98 -42.50
C GLN A 12 -46.17 58.08 -42.66
N ILE A 13 -45.28 58.37 -43.60
CA ILE A 13 -44.00 57.67 -43.75
C ILE A 13 -43.12 57.88 -42.52
N ALA A 14 -43.02 59.12 -42.01
CA ALA A 14 -42.26 59.42 -40.81
C ALA A 14 -42.83 58.67 -39.58
N ASN A 15 -44.16 58.59 -39.45
CA ASN A 15 -44.81 57.82 -38.39
C ASN A 15 -44.51 56.32 -38.52
N PHE A 16 -44.58 55.76 -39.72
CA PHE A 16 -44.26 54.36 -39.97
C PHE A 16 -42.79 54.04 -39.66
N LEU A 17 -41.85 54.90 -40.06
CA LEU A 17 -40.43 54.74 -39.74
C LEU A 17 -40.18 54.85 -38.23
N LEU A 18 -40.86 55.76 -37.53
CA LEU A 18 -40.79 55.88 -36.08
C LEU A 18 -41.30 54.61 -35.39
N LEU A 19 -42.44 54.07 -35.83
CA LEU A 19 -42.97 52.79 -35.32
C LEU A 19 -42.03 51.62 -35.60
N LEU A 20 -41.42 51.57 -36.79
CA LEU A 20 -40.45 50.54 -37.16
C LEU A 20 -39.21 50.61 -36.26
N LEU A 21 -38.69 51.80 -35.97
CA LEU A 21 -37.57 52.00 -35.03
C LEU A 21 -37.92 51.53 -33.61
N ILE A 22 -39.11 51.89 -33.12
CA ILE A 22 -39.58 51.47 -31.79
C ILE A 22 -39.73 49.94 -31.74
N LEU A 23 -40.29 49.33 -32.78
CA LEU A 23 -40.49 47.88 -32.85
C LEU A 23 -39.15 47.13 -32.94
N ASN A 24 -38.21 47.63 -33.74
CA ASN A 24 -36.86 47.09 -33.83
C ASN A 24 -36.15 47.08 -32.47
N PHE A 25 -36.27 48.19 -31.74
CA PHE A 25 -35.67 48.29 -30.41
C PHE A 25 -36.36 47.41 -29.37
N THR A 26 -37.69 47.37 -29.37
CA THR A 26 -38.51 46.73 -28.33
C THR A 26 -38.68 45.23 -28.53
N VAL A 27 -38.69 44.72 -29.77
CA VAL A 27 -39.04 43.33 -30.08
C VAL A 27 -37.86 42.57 -30.66
N TYR A 28 -37.23 43.07 -31.72
CA TYR A 28 -36.19 42.32 -32.44
C TYR A 28 -34.92 42.14 -31.60
N ARG A 29 -34.51 43.19 -30.88
CA ARG A 29 -33.30 43.14 -30.03
C ARG A 29 -33.42 42.16 -28.85
N PRO A 30 -34.49 42.17 -28.03
CA PRO A 30 -34.62 41.20 -26.94
C PRO A 30 -34.88 39.78 -27.41
N ILE A 31 -35.66 39.57 -28.49
CA ILE A 31 -35.88 38.23 -29.03
C ILE A 31 -34.55 37.59 -29.45
N ARG A 32 -33.72 38.31 -30.19
CA ARG A 32 -32.40 37.81 -30.62
C ARG A 32 -31.49 37.50 -29.43
N ARG A 33 -31.55 38.30 -28.36
CA ARG A 33 -30.80 38.05 -27.13
C ARG A 33 -31.25 36.77 -26.43
N ILE A 34 -32.55 36.53 -26.30
CA ILE A 34 -33.08 35.32 -25.65
C ILE A 34 -32.77 34.07 -26.46
N LEU A 35 -32.87 34.14 -27.80
CA LEU A 35 -32.47 33.03 -28.66
C LEU A 35 -30.97 32.71 -28.55
N GLY A 36 -30.12 33.75 -28.49
CA GLY A 36 -28.67 33.57 -28.25
C GLY A 36 -28.39 32.92 -26.91
N GLN A 37 -29.00 33.43 -25.83
CA GLN A 37 -28.84 32.88 -24.48
C GLN A 37 -29.22 31.39 -24.41
N ARG A 38 -30.33 30.99 -25.05
CA ARG A 38 -30.74 29.57 -25.10
C ARG A 38 -29.75 28.69 -25.85
N GLY A 39 -29.18 29.20 -26.95
CA GLY A 39 -28.15 28.48 -27.70
C GLY A 39 -26.88 28.30 -26.89
N ASP A 40 -26.38 29.37 -26.27
CA ASP A 40 -25.16 29.37 -25.46
C ASP A 40 -25.32 28.47 -24.22
N GLU A 41 -26.47 28.52 -23.56
CA GLU A 41 -26.76 27.69 -22.38
C GLU A 41 -26.85 26.20 -22.74
N PHE A 42 -27.44 25.86 -23.89
CA PHE A 42 -27.48 24.48 -24.37
C PHE A 42 -26.08 23.95 -24.73
N LEU A 43 -25.27 24.76 -25.42
CA LEU A 43 -23.88 24.42 -25.73
C LEU A 43 -23.04 24.29 -24.46
N SER A 44 -23.25 25.17 -23.47
CA SER A 44 -22.59 25.09 -22.17
C SER A 44 -22.96 23.82 -21.41
N PHE A 45 -24.23 23.42 -21.40
CA PHE A 45 -24.65 22.17 -20.76
C PHE A 45 -24.03 20.96 -21.46
N GLN A 46 -23.99 20.95 -22.79
CA GLN A 46 -23.35 19.87 -23.54
C GLN A 46 -21.86 19.76 -23.22
N GLY A 47 -21.14 20.88 -23.18
CA GLY A 47 -19.73 20.91 -22.80
C GLY A 47 -19.47 20.47 -21.36
N MET A 48 -20.36 20.85 -20.42
CA MET A 48 -20.26 20.37 -19.04
C MET A 48 -20.50 18.87 -18.93
N ILE A 49 -21.48 18.31 -19.64
CA ILE A 49 -21.74 16.87 -19.65
C ILE A 49 -20.51 16.10 -20.15
N GLU A 50 -19.91 16.57 -21.25
CA GLU A 50 -18.71 15.96 -21.82
C GLU A 50 -17.51 16.05 -20.86
N ASP A 51 -17.28 17.19 -20.20
CA ASP A 51 -16.22 17.34 -19.20
C ASP A 51 -16.45 16.44 -17.98
N PHE A 52 -17.68 16.35 -17.47
CA PHE A 52 -18.04 15.44 -16.38
C PHE A 52 -17.82 13.97 -16.76
N GLN A 53 -18.18 13.59 -17.98
CA GLN A 53 -17.99 12.22 -18.46
C GLN A 53 -16.49 11.89 -18.59
N ASN A 54 -15.71 12.78 -19.20
CA ASN A 54 -14.25 12.61 -19.33
C ASN A 54 -13.56 12.56 -17.96
N ARG A 55 -13.97 13.39 -17.01
CA ARG A 55 -13.46 13.36 -15.62
C ARG A 55 -13.80 12.05 -14.93
N SER A 56 -15.04 11.60 -15.02
CA SER A 56 -15.49 10.34 -14.42
C SER A 56 -14.72 9.14 -14.95
N GLU A 57 -14.51 9.07 -16.28
CA GLU A 57 -13.72 8.01 -16.91
C GLU A 57 -12.25 8.05 -16.47
N LYS A 58 -11.67 9.26 -16.42
CA LYS A 58 -10.29 9.45 -15.96
C LYS A 58 -10.12 9.04 -14.50
N ASP A 59 -11.02 9.49 -13.62
CA ASP A 59 -10.97 9.18 -12.20
C ASP A 59 -11.15 7.67 -11.96
N THR A 60 -12.07 7.03 -12.70
CA THR A 60 -12.24 5.57 -12.66
C THR A 60 -10.96 4.84 -13.05
N LYS A 61 -10.34 5.24 -14.16
CA LYS A 61 -9.09 4.64 -14.62
C LYS A 61 -7.95 4.84 -13.62
N THR A 62 -7.80 6.04 -13.07
CA THR A 62 -6.79 6.34 -12.04
C THR A 62 -7.04 5.53 -10.76
N LEU A 63 -8.30 5.35 -10.35
CA LEU A 63 -8.64 4.49 -9.21
C LEU A 63 -8.28 3.03 -9.46
N GLU A 64 -8.56 2.50 -10.64
CA GLU A 64 -8.19 1.12 -11.02
C GLU A 64 -6.67 0.91 -11.02
N GLU A 65 -5.92 1.85 -11.62
CA GLU A 65 -4.46 1.83 -11.64
C GLU A 65 -3.87 1.91 -10.22
N ASN A 66 -4.38 2.81 -9.38
CA ASN A 66 -3.94 2.96 -8.00
C ASN A 66 -4.26 1.71 -7.18
N MET A 67 -5.44 1.10 -7.35
CA MET A 67 -5.79 -0.15 -6.70
C MET A 67 -4.87 -1.31 -7.13
N ALA A 68 -4.53 -1.38 -8.41
CA ALA A 68 -3.60 -2.39 -8.91
C ALA A 68 -2.18 -2.19 -8.34
N SER A 69 -1.69 -0.94 -8.29
CA SER A 69 -0.39 -0.60 -7.70
C SER A 69 -0.36 -0.93 -6.20
N ALA A 70 -1.37 -0.49 -5.45
CA ALA A 70 -1.46 -0.74 -4.01
C ALA A 70 -1.53 -2.24 -3.68
N ARG A 71 -2.22 -3.05 -4.51
CA ARG A 71 -2.19 -4.51 -4.38
C ARG A 71 -0.80 -5.07 -4.63
N SER A 72 -0.12 -4.64 -5.70
CA SER A 72 1.23 -5.10 -6.03
C SER A 72 2.23 -4.76 -4.92
N GLU A 73 2.19 -3.52 -4.41
CA GLU A 73 3.01 -3.07 -3.29
C GLU A 73 2.70 -3.86 -2.01
N GLY A 74 1.42 -4.08 -1.70
CA GLY A 74 1.01 -4.89 -0.56
C GLY A 74 1.47 -6.35 -0.65
N PHE A 75 1.45 -6.95 -1.85
CA PHE A 75 1.98 -8.28 -2.07
C PHE A 75 3.51 -8.33 -1.90
N LYS A 76 4.24 -7.35 -2.43
CA LYS A 76 5.69 -7.24 -2.25
C LYS A 76 6.06 -7.10 -0.78
N GLU A 77 5.36 -6.24 -0.04
CA GLU A 77 5.63 -6.04 1.39
C GLU A 77 5.34 -7.30 2.19
N LYS A 78 4.23 -7.99 1.89
CA LYS A 78 3.92 -9.29 2.50
C LYS A 78 5.00 -10.33 2.22
N GLU A 79 5.52 -10.38 0.99
CA GLU A 79 6.59 -11.30 0.60
C GLU A 79 7.90 -10.96 1.31
N ASN A 80 8.25 -9.67 1.42
CA ASN A 80 9.40 -9.19 2.17
C ASN A 80 9.32 -9.60 3.65
N LEU A 81 8.17 -9.37 4.30
CA LEU A 81 7.97 -9.76 5.70
C LEU A 81 8.05 -11.27 5.90
N LYS A 82 7.50 -12.05 4.96
CA LYS A 82 7.61 -13.52 5.00
C LYS A 82 9.06 -13.97 4.88
N ASN A 83 9.82 -13.40 3.95
CA ASN A 83 11.23 -13.74 3.74
C ASN A 83 12.09 -13.32 4.93
N ALA A 84 11.84 -12.15 5.51
CA ALA A 84 12.49 -11.70 6.74
C ALA A 84 12.23 -12.67 7.90
N GLY A 85 10.97 -13.10 8.08
CA GLY A 85 10.60 -14.08 9.09
C GLY A 85 11.28 -15.45 8.90
N LEU A 86 11.39 -15.93 7.65
CA LEU A 86 12.11 -17.17 7.35
C LEU A 86 13.61 -17.07 7.65
N GLU A 87 14.23 -15.92 7.36
CA GLU A 87 15.64 -15.72 7.68
C GLU A 87 15.87 -15.63 9.19
N GLU A 88 14.99 -14.95 9.93
CA GLU A 88 15.03 -14.90 11.39
C GLU A 88 14.81 -16.27 12.04
N GLU A 89 13.87 -17.07 11.51
CA GLU A 89 13.66 -18.46 11.94
C GLU A 89 14.93 -19.28 11.74
N LYS A 90 15.57 -19.16 10.58
CA LYS A 90 16.81 -19.88 10.26
C LYS A 90 17.96 -19.48 11.18
N VAL A 91 18.14 -18.18 11.43
CA VAL A 91 19.16 -17.67 12.37
C VAL A 91 18.92 -18.20 13.78
N THR A 92 17.66 -18.15 14.23
CA THR A 92 17.28 -18.64 15.57
C THR A 92 17.51 -20.14 15.71
N LEU A 93 17.11 -20.93 14.71
CA LEU A 93 17.32 -22.37 14.68
C LEU A 93 18.81 -22.70 14.67
N GLN A 94 19.61 -22.02 13.85
CA GLN A 94 21.05 -22.22 13.79
C GLN A 94 21.74 -21.88 15.12
N GLY A 95 21.32 -20.80 15.79
CA GLY A 95 21.78 -20.46 17.13
C GLY A 95 21.41 -21.51 18.18
N ALA A 96 20.18 -22.04 18.12
CA ALA A 96 19.74 -23.11 19.02
C ALA A 96 20.54 -24.41 18.82
N VAL A 97 20.79 -24.79 17.56
CA VAL A 97 21.63 -25.96 17.22
C VAL A 97 23.05 -25.77 17.73
N SER A 98 23.67 -24.61 17.47
CA SER A 98 25.02 -24.33 17.94
C SER A 98 25.12 -24.34 19.47
N SER A 99 24.12 -23.81 20.17
CA SER A 99 24.08 -23.86 21.64
C SER A 99 23.91 -25.29 22.17
N ALA A 100 23.11 -26.12 21.49
CA ALA A 100 22.95 -27.52 21.83
C ALA A 100 24.26 -28.30 21.64
N ASP A 101 24.96 -28.09 20.52
CA ASP A 101 26.26 -28.71 20.24
C ASP A 101 27.31 -28.31 21.28
N GLU A 102 27.33 -27.03 21.69
CA GLU A 102 28.24 -26.54 22.73
C GLU A 102 27.96 -27.20 24.08
N LYS A 103 26.69 -27.37 24.46
CA LYS A 103 26.28 -28.08 25.69
C LYS A 103 26.66 -29.55 25.65
N ILE A 104 26.45 -30.23 24.53
CA ILE A 104 26.85 -31.64 24.36
C ILE A 104 28.36 -31.77 24.45
N GLY A 105 29.12 -30.85 23.83
CA GLY A 105 30.57 -30.82 23.92
C GLY A 105 31.07 -30.65 25.37
N LYS A 106 30.49 -29.71 26.12
CA LYS A 106 30.79 -29.51 27.55
C LYS A 106 30.46 -30.75 28.39
N ALA A 107 29.27 -31.32 28.22
CA ALA A 107 28.85 -32.52 28.94
C ALA A 107 29.77 -33.72 28.67
N LYS A 108 30.21 -33.93 27.42
CA LYS A 108 31.20 -34.96 27.09
C LYS A 108 32.54 -34.73 27.80
N GLY A 109 33.03 -33.49 27.79
CA GLY A 109 34.28 -33.14 28.47
C GLY A 109 34.20 -33.34 29.99
N GLU A 110 33.07 -33.02 30.61
CA GLU A 110 32.81 -33.29 32.03
C GLU A 110 32.79 -34.79 32.32
N ILE A 111 32.08 -35.58 31.51
CA ILE A 111 32.04 -37.06 31.65
C ILE A 111 33.44 -37.67 31.54
N ASP A 112 34.24 -37.24 30.57
CA ASP A 112 35.61 -37.76 30.41
C ASP A 112 36.48 -37.42 31.62
N ARG A 113 36.32 -36.23 32.19
CA ARG A 113 37.04 -35.81 33.41
C ARG A 113 36.61 -36.62 34.62
N ASP A 114 35.31 -36.81 34.81
CA ASP A 114 34.75 -37.55 35.93
C ASP A 114 35.13 -39.04 35.83
N ALA A 115 35.14 -39.62 34.63
CA ALA A 115 35.59 -40.99 34.39
C ALA A 115 37.08 -41.17 34.69
N ALA A 116 37.92 -40.20 34.33
CA ALA A 116 39.35 -40.22 34.67
C ALA A 116 39.57 -40.14 36.18
N GLN A 117 38.84 -39.25 36.86
CA GLN A 117 38.92 -39.11 38.32
C GLN A 117 38.45 -40.38 39.04
N ALA A 118 37.33 -40.97 38.61
CA ALA A 118 36.82 -42.22 39.17
C ALA A 118 37.80 -43.38 38.98
N ARG A 119 38.45 -43.50 37.80
CA ARG A 119 39.50 -44.51 37.56
C ARG A 119 40.69 -44.33 38.49
N GLN A 120 41.13 -43.09 38.72
CA GLN A 120 42.25 -42.80 39.60
C GLN A 120 41.94 -43.15 41.07
N SER A 121 40.73 -42.80 41.55
CA SER A 121 40.28 -43.20 42.89
C SER A 121 40.15 -44.72 43.03
N LEU A 122 39.61 -45.42 42.02
CA LEU A 122 39.55 -46.88 42.02
C LEU A 122 40.95 -47.53 42.05
N GLU A 123 41.94 -46.98 41.36
CA GLU A 123 43.32 -47.48 41.42
C GLU A 123 43.94 -47.31 42.83
N GLU A 124 43.68 -46.19 43.49
CA GLU A 124 44.08 -45.97 44.88
C GLU A 124 43.38 -46.94 45.84
N GLU A 125 42.05 -47.08 45.72
CA GLU A 125 41.27 -48.01 46.54
C GLU A 125 41.71 -49.47 46.33
N VAL A 126 41.99 -49.88 45.09
CA VAL A 126 42.48 -51.23 44.78
C VAL A 126 43.84 -51.49 45.44
N LYS A 127 44.74 -50.51 45.51
CA LYS A 127 46.02 -50.67 46.24
C LYS A 127 45.80 -50.83 47.74
N VAL A 128 44.89 -50.06 48.32
CA VAL A 128 44.52 -50.17 49.74
C VAL A 128 43.89 -51.53 50.03
N PHE A 129 42.90 -51.95 49.24
CA PHE A 129 42.26 -53.26 49.36
C PHE A 129 43.26 -54.40 49.17
N SER A 130 44.19 -54.28 48.22
CA SER A 130 45.22 -55.31 48.00
C SER A 130 46.16 -55.43 49.19
N LYS A 131 46.49 -54.31 49.86
CA LYS A 131 47.29 -54.31 51.09
C LYS A 131 46.53 -54.98 52.25
N GLU A 132 45.27 -54.60 52.46
CA GLU A 132 44.42 -55.23 53.49
C GLU A 132 44.19 -56.73 53.23
N LEU A 133 44.00 -57.12 51.97
CA LEU A 133 43.83 -58.53 51.59
C LEU A 133 45.11 -59.32 51.83
N ALA A 134 46.28 -58.75 51.50
CA ALA A 134 47.58 -59.35 51.77
C ALA A 134 47.84 -59.51 53.27
N GLU A 135 47.51 -58.50 54.09
CA GLU A 135 47.59 -58.59 55.56
C GLU A 135 46.68 -59.69 56.12
N LYS A 136 45.45 -59.82 55.62
CA LYS A 136 44.51 -60.89 56.04
C LYS A 136 44.93 -62.29 55.60
N LEU A 137 45.52 -62.44 54.41
CA LEU A 137 45.98 -63.73 53.89
C LEU A 137 47.32 -64.18 54.50
N LEU A 138 48.24 -63.26 54.81
CA LEU A 138 49.57 -63.58 55.33
C LEU A 138 49.63 -63.72 56.86
N GLY A 139 48.56 -63.38 57.59
CA GLY A 139 48.41 -63.67 59.02
C GLY A 139 49.42 -62.97 59.93
N ARG A 140 50.12 -61.95 59.43
CA ARG A 140 51.06 -61.11 60.18
C ARG A 140 51.16 -59.74 59.49
N SER A 141 51.04 -58.70 60.32
CA SER A 141 51.04 -57.29 59.93
C SER A 141 52.32 -56.92 59.18
N ILE A 142 52.19 -56.18 58.07
CA ILE A 142 53.30 -55.48 57.40
C ILE A 142 52.90 -54.04 57.10
#